data_AF-A0A512BK90-F1
#
_entry.id   AF-A0A512BK90-F1
#
_cell.length_a   1.000
_cell.length_b   1.000
_cell.length_c   1.000
_cell.angle_alpha   90.00
_cell.angle_beta   90.00
_cell.angle_gamma   90.00
#
_symmetry.space_group_name_H-M   'P 1'
#
loop_
_entity.id
_entity.type
_entity.pdbx_description
1 polymer ?
#
loop_
_entity_poly.entity_id
_entity_poly.type
_entity_poly.pdbx_seq_one_letter_code
_entity_poly.pdbx_strand_id
1 'polypeptide(L)'
;MVVSQERAVNLESLQVLLWKLAVVVGWLSIIPLSGGWYARRRFRILLKAPLTDEVEHLTHLWEGRIPRWTNIGLSMAGFSILCFIAWLIVRAIL
;
A
#
# COMPACT_ATOMS: atom_id res chain seq x y z
N MET A 1 -0.74 -42.03 1.05
CA MET A 1 -1.82 -41.29 0.36
C MET A 1 -2.39 -40.13 1.19
N VAL A 2 -2.70 -40.30 2.49
CA VAL A 2 -3.25 -39.22 3.34
C VAL A 2 -2.38 -37.94 3.39
N VAL A 3 -1.05 -38.09 3.50
CA VAL A 3 -0.09 -36.97 3.59
C VAL A 3 0.01 -36.14 2.29
N SER A 4 -0.29 -36.70 1.12
CA SER A 4 -0.29 -35.90 -0.13
C SER A 4 -1.60 -35.12 -0.29
N GLN A 5 -2.71 -35.65 0.23
CA GLN A 5 -4.02 -35.02 0.17
C GLN A 5 -4.11 -33.81 1.12
N GLU A 6 -3.56 -33.91 2.34
CA GLU A 6 -3.46 -32.76 3.25
C GLU A 6 -2.57 -31.64 2.69
N ARG A 7 -1.47 -31.98 2.01
CA ARG A 7 -0.59 -30.98 1.37
C ARG A 7 -1.29 -30.23 0.24
N ALA A 8 -2.04 -30.92 -0.61
CA ALA A 8 -2.79 -30.30 -1.70
C ALA A 8 -3.86 -29.32 -1.17
N VAL A 9 -4.63 -29.73 -0.16
CA VAL A 9 -5.67 -28.87 0.46
C VAL A 9 -5.05 -27.63 1.12
N ASN A 10 -3.89 -27.77 1.76
CA ASN A 10 -3.20 -26.65 2.38
C ASN A 10 -2.66 -25.66 1.34
N LEU A 11 -2.16 -26.13 0.20
CA LEU A 11 -1.65 -25.28 -0.87
C LEU A 11 -2.77 -24.50 -1.58
N GLU A 12 -3.92 -25.13 -1.83
CA GLU A 12 -5.10 -24.45 -2.38
C GLU A 12 -5.62 -23.36 -1.41
N SER A 13 -5.72 -23.67 -0.12
CA SER A 13 -6.13 -22.71 0.90
C SER A 13 -5.16 -21.51 0.99
N LEU A 14 -3.85 -21.79 0.98
CA LEU A 14 -2.80 -20.77 0.96
C LEU A 14 -2.91 -19.88 -0.29
N GLN A 15 -3.17 -20.48 -1.46
CA GLN A 15 -3.35 -19.75 -2.72
C GLN A 15 -4.54 -18.79 -2.63
N VAL A 16 -5.70 -19.24 -2.12
CA VAL A 16 -6.88 -18.38 -1.95
C VAL A 16 -6.61 -17.25 -0.96
N LEU A 17 -5.91 -17.54 0.14
CA LEU A 17 -5.55 -16.54 1.16
C LEU A 17 -4.61 -15.47 0.60
N LEU A 18 -3.54 -15.87 -0.10
CA LEU A 18 -2.55 -14.96 -0.69
C LEU A 18 -3.19 -14.04 -1.74
N TRP A 19 -4.10 -14.58 -2.57
CA TRP A 19 -4.85 -13.78 -3.53
C TRP A 19 -5.73 -12.74 -2.84
N LYS A 20 -6.51 -13.16 -1.84
CA LYS A 20 -7.38 -12.25 -1.09
C LYS A 20 -6.59 -11.14 -0.41
N LEU A 21 -5.46 -11.47 0.23
CA LEU A 21 -4.57 -10.49 0.85
C LEU A 21 -3.98 -9.53 -0.17
N ALA A 22 -3.48 -10.03 -1.31
CA ALA A 22 -2.94 -9.18 -2.37
C ALA A 22 -3.97 -8.16 -2.86
N VAL A 23 -5.21 -8.60 -3.11
CA VAL A 23 -6.30 -7.74 -3.57
C VAL A 23 -6.68 -6.72 -2.49
N VAL A 24 -6.96 -7.16 -1.26
CA VAL A 24 -7.40 -6.26 -0.18
C VAL A 24 -6.33 -5.21 0.14
N VAL A 25 -5.08 -5.63 0.29
CA VAL A 25 -3.97 -4.71 0.60
C VAL A 25 -3.68 -3.79 -0.59
N GLY A 26 -3.79 -4.30 -1.81
CA GLY A 26 -3.64 -3.51 -3.04
C GLY A 26 -4.69 -2.39 -3.10
N TRP A 27 -5.96 -2.72 -2.88
CA TRP A 27 -7.03 -1.72 -2.78
C TRP A 27 -6.83 -0.76 -1.62
N LEU A 28 -6.43 -1.25 -0.45
CA LEU A 28 -6.19 -0.38 0.71
C LEU A 28 -5.07 0.61 0.47
N SER A 29 -4.07 0.28 -0.36
CA SER A 29 -2.94 1.17 -0.68
C SER A 29 -3.34 2.42 -1.47
N ILE A 30 -4.47 2.38 -2.18
CA ILE A 30 -4.96 3.52 -2.98
C ILE A 30 -5.34 4.69 -2.06
N ILE A 31 -5.90 4.42 -0.88
CA ILE A 31 -6.36 5.43 0.08
C ILE A 31 -5.18 6.27 0.61
N PRO A 32 -4.11 5.69 1.20
CA PRO A 32 -2.97 6.46 1.67
C PRO A 32 -2.15 7.09 0.54
N LEU A 33 -2.05 6.45 -0.64
CA LEU A 33 -1.37 7.04 -1.80
C LEU A 33 -2.11 8.28 -2.33
N SER A 34 -3.44 8.23 -2.43
CA SER A 34 -4.26 9.37 -2.82
C SER A 34 -4.23 10.49 -1.76
N GLY A 35 -4.23 10.13 -0.46
CA GLY A 35 -4.00 11.07 0.63
C GLY A 35 -2.65 11.77 0.57
N GLY A 36 -1.57 11.02 0.32
CA GLY A 36 -0.22 11.57 0.09
C GLY A 36 -0.14 12.49 -1.14
N TRP A 37 -0.80 12.11 -2.24
CA TRP A 37 -0.90 12.95 -3.44
C TRP A 37 -1.67 14.25 -3.19
N TYR A 38 -2.81 14.17 -2.48
CA TYR A 38 -3.59 15.33 -2.11
C TYR A 38 -2.80 16.29 -1.21
N ALA A 39 -2.12 15.75 -0.20
CA ALA A 39 -1.22 16.50 0.68
C ALA A 39 -0.12 17.22 -0.12
N ARG A 40 0.52 16.51 -1.06
CA ARG A 40 1.57 17.07 -1.93
C ARG A 40 1.02 18.16 -2.88
N ARG A 41 -0.20 18.00 -3.36
CA ARG A 41 -0.89 19.04 -4.16
C ARG A 41 -1.16 20.28 -3.31
N ARG A 42 -1.64 20.11 -2.07
CA ARG A 42 -1.92 21.23 -1.16
C ARG A 42 -0.65 21.98 -0.76
N PHE A 43 0.43 21.26 -0.46
CA PHE A 43 1.75 21.83 -0.18
C PHE A 43 2.27 22.69 -1.34
N ARG A 44 2.17 22.19 -2.59
CA ARG A 44 2.55 22.97 -3.77
C ARG A 44 1.69 24.22 -4.00
N ILE A 45 0.45 24.22 -3.55
CA ILE A 45 -0.44 25.40 -3.62
C ILE A 45 -0.03 26.41 -2.54
N LEU A 46 0.25 25.94 -1.31
CA LEU A 46 0.71 26.80 -0.21
C LEU A 46 2.06 27.46 -0.50
N LEU A 47 2.98 26.75 -1.17
CA LEU A 47 4.25 27.32 -1.64
C LEU A 47 4.10 28.45 -2.67
N LYS A 48 2.95 28.57 -3.33
CA LYS A 48 2.66 29.65 -4.29
C LYS A 48 1.85 30.79 -3.68
N ALA A 49 1.39 30.64 -2.44
CA ALA A 49 0.65 31.66 -1.73
C ALA A 49 1.61 32.74 -1.18
N PRO A 50 1.14 33.98 -0.96
CA PRO A 50 1.96 34.99 -0.29
C PRO A 50 2.44 34.48 1.07
N LEU A 51 3.73 34.66 1.37
CA LEU A 51 4.37 34.23 2.61
C LEU A 51 3.77 35.02 3.79
N THR A 52 2.87 34.38 4.51
CA THR A 52 2.38 34.82 5.82
C THR A 52 2.76 33.77 6.87
N ASP A 53 2.93 34.17 8.14
CA ASP A 53 3.28 33.26 9.24
C ASP A 53 2.34 32.03 9.32
N GLU A 54 1.07 32.24 8.97
CA GLU A 54 0.04 31.20 8.94
C GLU A 54 0.27 30.17 7.82
N VAL A 55 0.74 30.63 6.65
CA VAL A 55 1.11 29.75 5.52
C VAL A 55 2.38 28.98 5.85
N GLU A 56 3.38 29.60 6.48
CA GLU A 56 4.62 28.92 6.89
C GLU A 56 4.35 27.77 7.87
N HIS A 57 3.52 28.01 8.89
CA HIS A 57 3.14 26.98 9.86
C HIS A 57 2.38 25.80 9.20
N LEU A 58 1.43 26.11 8.31
CA LEU A 58 0.69 25.07 7.58
C LEU A 58 1.61 24.27 6.66
N THR A 59 2.56 24.93 5.99
CA THR A 59 3.51 24.31 5.07
C THR A 59 4.36 23.26 5.80
N HIS A 60 4.88 23.59 6.98
CA HIS A 60 5.65 22.66 7.82
C HIS A 60 4.82 21.44 8.29
N LEU A 61 3.54 21.63 8.63
CA LEU A 61 2.64 20.53 9.00
C LEU A 61 2.39 19.55 7.83
N TRP A 62 2.25 20.07 6.61
CA TRP A 62 2.06 19.25 5.42
C TRP A 62 3.35 18.55 5.01
N GLU A 63 4.50 19.22 5.11
CA GLU A 63 5.82 18.63 4.84
C GLU A 63 6.08 17.37 5.68
N GLY A 64 5.72 17.40 6.97
CA GLY A 64 5.86 16.23 7.85
C GLY A 64 4.81 15.12 7.63
N ARG A 65 3.68 15.41 6.98
CA ARG A 65 2.61 14.42 6.68
C ARG A 65 2.81 13.73 5.34
N ILE A 66 3.31 14.44 4.32
CA ILE A 66 3.54 13.90 2.99
C ILE A 66 4.37 12.60 3.00
N PRO A 67 5.56 12.52 3.62
CA PRO A 67 6.37 11.31 3.61
C PRO A 67 5.70 10.19 4.41
N ARG A 68 4.95 10.49 5.47
CA ARG A 68 4.22 9.48 6.26
C ARG A 68 3.14 8.78 5.43
N TRP A 69 2.24 9.55 4.81
CA TRP A 69 1.17 8.98 3.98
C TRP A 69 1.71 8.26 2.76
N THR A 70 2.75 8.82 2.14
CA THR A 70 3.40 8.21 0.98
C THR A 70 4.09 6.90 1.36
N ASN A 71 4.85 6.85 2.46
CA ASN A 71 5.51 5.63 2.91
C ASN A 71 4.53 4.53 3.33
N ILE A 72 3.43 4.87 4.01
CA ILE A 72 2.37 3.91 4.34
C ILE A 72 1.74 3.34 3.06
N GLY A 73 1.44 4.21 2.09
CA GLY A 73 0.92 3.75 0.81
C GLY A 73 1.90 2.86 0.05
N LEU A 74 3.19 3.22 0.06
CA LEU A 74 4.24 2.44 -0.59
C LEU A 74 4.45 1.08 0.08
N SER A 75 4.42 1.02 1.42
CA SER A 75 4.59 -0.24 2.15
C SER A 75 3.41 -1.19 1.92
N MET A 76 2.18 -0.67 1.89
CA MET A 76 1.00 -1.48 1.53
C MET A 76 1.07 -1.96 0.08
N ALA A 77 1.41 -1.10 -0.87
CA ALA A 77 1.59 -1.50 -2.26
C ALA A 77 2.69 -2.56 -2.41
N GLY A 78 3.83 -2.38 -1.72
CA GLY A 78 4.91 -3.35 -1.69
C GLY A 78 4.48 -4.70 -1.11
N PHE A 79 3.73 -4.70 0.00
CA PHE A 79 3.20 -5.92 0.61
C PHE A 79 2.21 -6.64 -0.31
N SER A 80 1.34 -5.90 -1.00
CA SER A 80 0.43 -6.45 -2.02
C SER A 80 1.19 -7.13 -3.17
N ILE A 81 2.25 -6.49 -3.68
CA ILE A 81 3.13 -7.07 -4.71
C ILE A 81 3.80 -8.36 -4.20
N LEU A 82 4.33 -8.37 -2.97
CA LEU A 82 4.93 -9.56 -2.38
C LEU A 82 3.92 -10.72 -2.25
N CYS A 83 2.70 -10.43 -1.79
CA CYS A 83 1.62 -11.43 -1.73
C CYS A 83 1.25 -11.95 -3.13
N PHE A 84 1.22 -11.07 -4.13
CA PHE A 84 0.94 -11.44 -5.52
C PHE A 84 2.04 -12.31 -6.14
N ILE A 85 3.32 -11.99 -5.89
CA ILE A 85 4.46 -12.82 -6.32
C ILE A 85 4.43 -14.17 -5.62
N ALA A 86 4.20 -14.20 -4.31
CA ALA A 86 4.06 -15.45 -3.56
C ALA A 86 2.93 -16.32 -4.11
N TRP A 87 1.79 -15.70 -4.43
CA TRP A 87 0.66 -16.38 -5.09
C TRP A 87 1.06 -16.98 -6.45
N LEU A 88 1.79 -16.22 -7.28
CA LEU A 88 2.27 -16.71 -8.57
C LEU A 88 3.21 -17.92 -8.41
N ILE A 89 4.11 -17.88 -7.43
CA ILE A 89 5.04 -19.00 -7.16
C ILE A 89 4.25 -20.24 -6.74
N VAL A 90 3.31 -20.11 -5.79
CA VAL A 90 2.48 -21.23 -5.34
C VAL A 90 1.66 -21.80 -6.50
N ARG A 91 1.07 -20.94 -7.33
CA ARG A 91 0.31 -21.35 -8.52
C ARG A 91 1.18 -22.03 -9.58
N ALA A 92 2.45 -21.66 -9.71
CA ALA A 92 3.36 -22.28 -10.67
C ALA A 92 3.87 -23.66 -10.22
N ILE A 93 3.85 -23.93 -8.91
CA ILE A 93 4.27 -25.22 -8.32
C ILE A 93 3.13 -26.25 -8.33
N LEU A 94 1.88 -25.77 -8.34
CA LEU A 94 0.64 -26.56 -8.29
C LEU A 94 0.21 -26.99 -9.70
#